data_AF-A0A3R8LFW0-F1
#
_entry.id   AF-A0A3R8LFW0-F1
#
_cell.length_a   1.000
_cell.length_b   1.000
_cell.length_c   1.000
_cell.angle_alpha   90.00
_cell.angle_beta   90.00
_cell.angle_gamma   90.00
#
_symmetry.space_group_name_H-M   'P 1'
#
loop_
_entity.id
_entity.type
_entity.pdbx_description
1 polymer ?
#
loop_
_entity_poly.entity_id
_entity_poly.type
_entity_poly.pdbx_seq_one_letter_code
_entity_poly.pdbx_strand_id
1 'polypeptide(L)'
;MGWFTDFFRLAWGFFYWNARKTAWKVRSTRGRCPCQHPSDSGRAWETGCEALAGWNSPVRFRRLCPLLQRTEAGLWRCSVNRSDVRPFWGRALAFHGGVALVLYLVVTLGAFTFLRTVGYAVTYPGVLWPPAWKKHPAIRAEFFLEKYRHASAAGDNRQALMALSTAYNLDPRNYQVGLLLANLSQASNPGLSDHVHQRLINEHPAQAAAIAQLWLRALIVRGDFQTIETLAASRLQASTDQAAVWMHALLFANLRTGNGNVISTLRSSPHLPAWASDLLSLHEDLGTLTPAAIPPRLAAIASNTTDPFSFFFVCRRLIQLGHAHEVITLLESRAGLLRRRDFVSLRFDALAALGWDSILRNEISSLLLADPTPAVVELLATHLIRHPDSARLALVFDRLAQAPLPDTTENYPAYLALFCAAGVGRDQPRLDWAAVHIRTIARVPFRSLDIIGRGLAKGEDVHAENHLPALRQLPFETTYALLDRLKPPPSPPGQ
;
A
#
# COMPACT_ATOMS: atom_id res chain seq x y z
N MET A 1 1.40 -10.17 62.90
CA MET A 1 1.09 -9.00 62.03
C MET A 1 2.05 -7.81 62.15
N GLY A 2 2.82 -7.63 63.24
CA GLY A 2 3.70 -6.46 63.44
C GLY A 2 4.90 -6.28 62.47
N TRP A 3 5.18 -7.27 61.61
CA TRP A 3 6.27 -7.18 60.61
C TRP A 3 5.86 -6.42 59.35
N PHE A 4 4.64 -6.64 58.84
CA PHE A 4 4.11 -5.93 57.69
C PHE A 4 3.89 -4.44 57.99
N THR A 5 3.38 -4.12 59.18
CA THR A 5 3.18 -2.73 59.60
C THR A 5 4.50 -1.97 59.72
N ASP A 6 5.55 -2.60 60.26
CA ASP A 6 6.90 -2.03 60.31
C ASP A 6 7.52 -1.83 58.92
N PHE A 7 7.19 -2.67 57.93
CA PHE A 7 7.66 -2.52 56.55
C PHE A 7 7.09 -1.26 55.88
N PHE A 8 5.77 -1.05 55.95
CA PHE A 8 5.15 0.17 55.44
C PHE A 8 5.60 1.41 56.23
N ARG A 9 5.78 1.29 57.55
CA ARG A 9 6.38 2.35 58.39
C ARG A 9 7.83 2.66 58.01
N LEU A 10 8.59 1.68 57.53
CA LEU A 10 9.95 1.91 57.03
C LEU A 10 9.95 2.68 55.71
N ALA A 11 9.14 2.26 54.75
CA ALA A 11 9.00 2.95 53.47
C ALA A 11 8.53 4.41 53.67
N TRP A 12 7.47 4.62 54.47
CA TRP A 12 6.98 5.96 54.79
C TRP A 12 7.97 6.75 55.66
N GLY A 13 8.61 6.07 56.61
CA GLY A 13 9.57 6.67 57.54
C GLY A 13 10.77 7.30 56.84
N PHE A 14 11.26 6.68 55.75
CA PHE A 14 12.33 7.27 54.92
C PHE A 14 11.92 8.61 54.32
N PHE A 15 10.68 8.78 53.89
CA PHE A 15 10.21 10.07 53.37
C PHE A 15 9.91 11.06 54.50
N TYR A 16 9.06 10.65 55.45
CA TYR A 16 8.55 11.49 56.52
C TYR A 16 9.65 12.10 57.40
N TRP A 17 10.56 11.27 57.92
CA TRP A 17 11.58 11.73 58.84
C TRP A 17 12.68 12.55 58.14
N ASN A 18 13.01 12.21 56.89
CA ASN A 18 13.95 13.01 56.11
C ASN A 18 13.37 14.37 55.72
N ALA A 19 12.09 14.44 55.34
CA ALA A 19 11.40 15.69 55.07
C ALA A 19 11.35 16.59 56.31
N ARG A 20 10.94 16.06 57.48
CA ARG A 20 10.89 16.84 58.73
C ARG A 20 12.28 17.33 59.17
N LYS A 21 13.32 16.49 59.06
CA LYS A 21 14.71 16.90 59.39
C LYS A 21 15.25 17.93 58.41
N THR A 22 14.94 17.80 57.13
CA THR A 22 15.30 18.78 56.10
C THR A 22 14.64 20.13 56.40
N ALA A 23 13.33 20.15 56.65
CA ALA A 23 12.60 21.37 57.02
C ALA A 23 13.14 22.02 58.30
N TRP A 24 13.51 21.22 59.31
CA TRP A 24 14.13 21.71 60.54
C TRP A 24 15.52 22.32 60.32
N LYS A 25 16.35 21.70 59.46
CA LYS A 25 17.66 22.25 59.07
C LYS A 25 17.53 23.54 58.27
N VAL A 26 16.58 23.61 57.33
CA VAL A 26 16.28 24.83 56.54
C VAL A 26 15.85 25.99 57.43
N ARG A 27 15.15 25.73 58.54
CA ARG A 27 14.78 26.74 59.54
C ARG A 27 15.91 27.08 60.53
N SER A 28 17.17 26.84 60.15
CA SER A 28 18.36 27.08 60.97
C SER A 28 18.26 26.45 62.37
N THR A 29 17.68 25.25 62.47
CA THR A 29 17.50 24.51 63.73
C THR A 29 16.61 25.21 64.79
N ARG A 30 15.87 26.26 64.39
CA ARG A 30 14.90 26.95 65.27
C ARG A 30 13.74 26.03 65.62
N GLY A 31 13.39 25.97 66.91
CA GLY A 31 12.31 25.12 67.42
C GLY A 31 12.70 23.66 67.63
N ARG A 32 11.75 22.86 68.12
CA ARG A 32 11.96 21.48 68.60
C ARG A 32 12.56 20.57 67.50
N CYS A 33 13.57 19.78 67.88
CA CYS A 33 14.11 18.75 66.99
C CYS A 33 13.01 17.72 66.70
N PRO A 34 12.72 17.39 65.44
CA PRO A 34 11.54 16.59 65.11
C PRO A 34 11.61 15.14 65.60
N CYS A 35 12.78 14.60 65.93
CA CYS A 35 12.96 13.18 66.26
C CYS A 35 13.53 12.87 67.64
N GLN A 36 13.91 13.89 68.42
CA GLN A 36 14.41 13.75 69.79
C GLN A 36 13.28 14.08 70.78
N HIS A 37 13.25 13.39 71.92
CA HIS A 37 12.21 13.63 72.94
C HIS A 37 12.29 15.06 73.49
N PRO A 38 11.17 15.80 73.60
CA PRO A 38 11.18 17.23 73.91
C PRO A 38 11.59 17.58 75.35
N SER A 39 11.52 16.61 76.28
CA SER A 39 11.94 16.79 77.69
C SER A 39 13.41 16.51 77.96
N ASP A 40 14.17 16.07 76.94
CA ASP A 40 15.55 15.60 77.12
C ASP A 40 16.57 16.71 76.79
N SER A 41 17.79 16.57 77.33
CA SER A 41 18.88 17.57 77.25
C SER A 41 19.33 17.94 75.83
N GLY A 42 18.96 17.13 74.82
CA GLY A 42 19.44 17.28 73.45
C GLY A 42 20.91 16.85 73.26
N ARG A 43 21.58 16.36 74.31
CA ARG A 43 22.95 15.85 74.27
C ARG A 43 23.01 14.42 73.74
N ALA A 44 24.11 14.11 73.07
CA ALA A 44 24.45 12.76 72.63
C ALA A 44 24.37 11.76 73.80
N TRP A 45 23.89 10.56 73.53
CA TRP A 45 23.76 9.42 74.46
C TRP A 45 22.80 9.59 75.64
N GLU A 46 22.39 10.83 75.97
CA GLU A 46 21.39 11.12 76.99
C GLU A 46 19.97 11.17 76.40
N THR A 47 19.84 11.68 75.18
CA THR A 47 18.53 11.98 74.57
C THR A 47 17.87 10.77 73.91
N GLY A 48 16.64 10.48 74.30
CA GLY A 48 15.76 9.49 73.70
C GLY A 48 15.27 9.90 72.32
N CYS A 49 14.95 8.90 71.49
CA CYS A 49 14.39 9.11 70.16
C CYS A 49 12.87 8.92 70.19
N GLU A 50 12.10 10.02 70.13
CA GLU A 50 10.63 9.95 70.09
C GLU A 50 10.11 9.19 68.87
N ALA A 51 10.83 9.31 67.74
CA ALA A 51 10.52 8.62 66.50
C ALA A 51 10.56 7.08 66.63
N LEU A 52 11.20 6.55 67.68
CA LEU A 52 11.25 5.12 67.99
C LEU A 52 9.96 4.60 68.63
N ALA A 53 9.19 5.43 69.33
CA ALA A 53 8.04 5.00 70.13
C ALA A 53 6.94 4.29 69.31
N GLY A 54 6.83 4.63 68.02
CA GLY A 54 5.89 4.02 67.08
C GLY A 54 6.37 2.73 66.42
N TRP A 55 7.45 2.08 66.88
CA TRP A 55 8.04 0.90 66.23
C TRP A 55 8.04 -0.31 67.15
N ASN A 56 7.67 -1.48 66.60
CA ASN A 56 7.65 -2.73 67.38
C ASN A 56 9.07 -3.24 67.74
N SER A 57 10.08 -2.85 66.95
CA SER A 57 11.48 -3.22 67.18
C SER A 57 12.43 -2.04 66.92
N PRO A 58 13.21 -1.61 67.93
CA PRO A 58 14.19 -0.54 67.75
C PRO A 58 15.28 -0.81 66.73
N VAL A 59 15.62 -2.09 66.54
CA VAL A 59 16.61 -2.53 65.55
C VAL A 59 16.13 -2.21 64.13
N ARG A 60 14.82 -2.27 63.87
CA ARG A 60 14.26 -1.92 62.55
C ARG A 60 14.28 -0.42 62.30
N PHE A 61 14.00 0.39 63.31
CA PHE A 61 14.13 1.85 63.20
C PHE A 61 15.58 2.28 62.98
N ARG A 62 16.59 1.54 63.48
CA ARG A 62 18.01 1.81 63.18
C ARG A 62 18.34 1.71 61.68
N ARG A 63 17.58 0.91 60.90
CA ARG A 63 17.71 0.87 59.43
C ARG A 63 17.34 2.21 58.80
N LEU A 64 16.41 2.94 59.41
CA LEU A 64 16.04 4.30 59.03
C LEU A 64 17.06 5.33 59.57
N CYS A 65 17.32 5.30 60.88
CA CYS A 65 18.20 6.28 61.55
C CYS A 65 19.48 5.61 62.05
N PRO A 66 20.65 5.82 61.40
CA PRO A 66 21.91 5.21 61.84
C PRO A 66 22.42 5.77 63.17
N LEU A 67 21.93 6.95 63.57
CA LEU A 67 22.34 7.63 64.81
C LEU A 67 21.74 6.99 66.06
N LEU A 68 20.78 6.07 65.93
CA LEU A 68 20.22 5.34 67.07
C LEU A 68 21.18 4.24 67.49
N GLN A 69 21.70 4.31 68.72
CA GLN A 69 22.63 3.34 69.30
C GLN A 69 22.12 2.82 70.64
N ARG A 70 22.54 1.62 71.02
CA ARG A 70 22.20 0.99 72.30
C ARG A 70 23.30 1.34 73.31
N THR A 71 22.92 1.90 74.46
CA THR A 71 23.85 2.20 75.55
C THR A 71 24.20 0.93 76.34
N GLU A 72 25.22 1.00 77.19
CA GLU A 72 25.63 -0.10 78.09
C GLU A 72 24.49 -0.56 79.02
N ALA A 73 23.65 0.38 79.46
CA ALA A 73 22.42 0.11 80.22
C ALA A 73 21.28 -0.53 79.38
N GLY A 74 21.52 -0.83 78.11
CA GLY A 74 20.59 -1.50 77.22
C GLY A 74 19.51 -0.60 76.58
N LEU A 75 19.51 0.71 76.87
CA LEU A 75 18.54 1.68 76.35
C LEU A 75 18.94 2.21 74.96
N TRP A 76 17.95 2.54 74.12
CA TRP A 76 18.19 3.12 72.79
C TRP A 76 18.20 4.65 72.85
N ARG A 77 19.34 5.26 72.53
CA ARG A 77 19.56 6.72 72.62
C ARG A 77 20.14 7.28 71.31
N CYS A 78 19.99 8.58 71.10
CA CYS A 78 20.60 9.28 69.96
C CYS A 78 22.10 9.46 70.23
N SER A 79 22.96 8.95 69.36
CA SER A 79 24.43 9.03 69.52
C SER A 79 25.03 10.40 69.24
N VAL A 80 24.23 11.39 68.83
CA VAL A 80 24.71 12.73 68.47
C VAL A 80 23.90 13.83 69.15
N ASN A 81 24.54 14.99 69.28
CA ASN A 81 23.89 16.20 69.79
C ASN A 81 22.81 16.68 68.82
N ARG A 82 21.89 17.48 69.35
CA ARG A 82 20.82 18.11 68.57
C ARG A 82 21.34 18.83 67.32
N SER A 83 22.44 19.58 67.41
CA SER A 83 23.06 20.31 66.30
C SER A 83 23.42 19.41 65.11
N ASP A 84 23.75 18.16 65.38
CA ASP A 84 24.36 17.24 64.42
C ASP A 84 23.34 16.29 63.79
N VAL A 85 22.06 16.41 64.17
CA VAL A 85 20.96 15.66 63.56
C VAL A 85 20.81 16.09 62.09
N ARG A 86 21.04 15.14 61.17
CA ARG A 86 20.98 15.37 59.71
C ARG A 86 19.97 14.42 59.02
N PRO A 87 19.40 14.82 57.86
CA PRO A 87 18.67 13.89 57.00
C PRO A 87 19.62 12.85 56.38
N PHE A 88 19.05 11.71 56.00
CA PHE A 88 19.70 10.54 55.41
C PHE A 88 19.13 10.23 54.03
N TRP A 89 19.02 11.23 53.16
CA TRP A 89 18.50 11.06 51.80
C TRP A 89 19.26 9.98 51.00
N GLY A 90 20.58 9.82 51.20
CA GLY A 90 21.35 8.74 50.56
C GLY A 90 20.86 7.33 50.90
N ARG A 91 20.44 7.07 52.15
CA ARG A 91 19.87 5.76 52.54
C ARG A 91 18.46 5.57 52.00
N ALA A 92 17.66 6.65 51.97
CA ALA A 92 16.32 6.62 51.38
C ALA A 92 16.40 6.34 49.87
N LEU A 93 17.30 7.01 49.15
CA LEU A 93 17.56 6.79 47.73
C LEU A 93 18.09 5.37 47.47
N ALA A 94 19.01 4.86 48.30
CA ALA A 94 19.49 3.48 48.16
C ALA A 94 18.38 2.45 48.40
N PHE A 95 17.52 2.65 49.41
CA PHE A 95 16.41 1.74 49.70
C PHE A 95 15.34 1.77 48.60
N HIS A 96 14.82 2.96 48.26
CA HIS A 96 13.78 3.09 47.22
C HIS A 96 14.33 2.77 45.83
N GLY A 97 15.56 3.20 45.50
CA GLY A 97 16.22 2.87 44.25
C GLY A 97 16.50 1.37 44.11
N GLY A 98 16.94 0.70 45.18
CA GLY A 98 17.13 -0.75 45.20
C GLY A 98 15.82 -1.52 45.03
N VAL A 99 14.76 -1.12 45.74
CA VAL A 99 13.43 -1.73 45.57
C VAL A 99 12.90 -1.50 44.16
N ALA A 100 13.00 -0.28 43.63
CA ALA A 100 12.59 0.03 42.27
C ALA A 100 13.36 -0.78 41.23
N LEU A 101 14.68 -0.93 41.39
CA LEU A 101 15.52 -1.73 40.51
C LEU A 101 15.11 -3.22 40.54
N VAL A 102 14.90 -3.79 41.73
CA VAL A 102 14.46 -5.19 41.87
C VAL A 102 13.10 -5.40 41.23
N LEU A 103 12.13 -4.52 41.50
CA LEU A 103 10.80 -4.61 40.88
C LEU A 103 10.87 -4.50 39.36
N TYR A 104 11.67 -3.56 38.84
CA TYR A 104 11.89 -3.40 37.41
C TYR A 104 12.53 -4.64 36.77
N LEU A 105 13.53 -5.25 37.41
CA LEU A 105 14.15 -6.49 36.93
C LEU A 105 13.16 -7.66 36.93
N VAL A 106 12.37 -7.82 37.99
CA VAL A 106 11.33 -8.86 38.06
C VAL A 106 10.29 -8.71 36.95
N VAL A 107 9.80 -7.48 36.73
CA VAL A 107 8.81 -7.20 35.68
C VAL A 107 9.39 -7.44 34.28
N THR A 108 10.60 -6.93 34.00
CA THR A 108 11.23 -7.09 32.69
C THR A 108 11.61 -8.54 32.39
N LEU A 109 12.04 -9.30 33.41
CA LEU A 109 12.30 -10.73 33.27
C LEU A 109 11.00 -11.51 33.02
N GLY A 110 9.94 -11.23 33.77
CA GLY A 110 8.62 -11.85 33.55
C GLY A 110 8.03 -11.53 32.17
N ALA A 111 8.18 -10.29 31.70
CA ALA A 111 7.77 -9.92 30.35
C ALA A 111 8.59 -10.64 29.27
N PHE A 112 9.91 -10.76 29.47
CA PHE A 112 10.80 -11.47 28.54
C PHE A 112 10.45 -12.95 28.44
N THR A 113 10.27 -13.64 29.58
CA THR A 113 9.89 -15.05 29.59
C THR A 113 8.54 -15.25 28.91
N PHE A 114 7.54 -14.43 29.24
CA PHE A 114 6.22 -14.48 28.60
C PHE A 114 6.31 -14.30 27.07
N LEU A 115 6.98 -13.25 26.58
CA LEU A 115 7.13 -13.01 25.15
C LEU A 115 7.86 -14.16 24.43
N ARG A 116 8.86 -14.75 25.08
CA ARG A 116 9.60 -15.89 24.51
C ARG A 116 8.75 -17.17 24.48
N THR A 117 7.91 -17.41 25.50
CA THR A 117 6.99 -18.56 25.51
C THR A 117 5.92 -18.48 24.42
N VAL A 118 5.49 -17.28 24.03
CA VAL A 118 4.57 -17.08 22.89
C VAL A 118 5.25 -17.34 21.53
N GLY A 119 6.59 -17.34 21.50
CA GLY A 119 7.38 -17.59 20.28
C GLY A 119 7.98 -16.33 19.67
N TYR A 120 7.87 -15.15 20.29
CA TYR A 120 8.51 -13.95 19.76
C TYR A 120 10.04 -14.03 19.87
N ALA A 121 10.74 -13.61 18.81
CA ALA A 121 12.20 -13.53 18.75
C ALA A 121 12.76 -12.28 19.46
N VAL A 122 12.37 -12.06 20.72
CA VAL A 122 12.84 -10.92 21.53
C VAL A 122 14.16 -11.25 22.23
N THR A 123 15.04 -10.26 22.38
CA THR A 123 16.25 -10.35 23.21
C THR A 123 16.01 -9.70 24.57
N TYR A 124 16.65 -10.20 25.63
CA TYR A 124 16.48 -9.63 26.97
C TYR A 124 16.84 -8.14 27.04
N PRO A 125 17.95 -7.65 26.42
CA PRO A 125 18.22 -6.21 26.35
C PRO A 125 17.12 -5.42 25.64
N GLY A 126 16.45 -6.03 24.64
CA GLY A 126 15.34 -5.43 23.92
C GLY A 126 14.07 -5.27 24.76
N VAL A 127 13.86 -6.10 25.78
CA VAL A 127 12.74 -5.99 26.74
C VAL A 127 13.11 -5.09 27.92
N LEU A 128 14.35 -5.20 28.40
CA LEU A 128 14.88 -4.38 29.48
C LEU A 128 14.86 -2.89 29.08
N TRP A 129 15.37 -2.52 27.91
CA TRP A 129 15.63 -1.13 27.55
C TRP A 129 14.46 -0.44 26.82
N PRO A 130 13.79 0.59 27.40
CA PRO A 130 12.61 1.21 26.79
C PRO A 130 12.82 1.80 25.39
N PRO A 131 13.96 2.45 25.07
CA PRO A 131 14.22 2.91 23.71
C PRO A 131 14.26 1.80 22.65
N ALA A 132 14.57 0.55 23.03
CA ALA A 132 14.56 -0.59 22.12
C ALA A 132 13.13 -1.09 21.80
N TRP A 133 12.12 -0.68 22.56
CA TRP A 133 10.73 -1.12 22.35
C TRP A 133 10.14 -0.68 21.01
N LYS A 134 10.74 0.36 20.38
CA LYS A 134 10.40 0.77 19.01
C LYS A 134 10.57 -0.35 17.97
N LYS A 135 11.39 -1.37 18.25
CA LYS A 135 11.61 -2.53 17.36
C LYS A 135 10.63 -3.69 17.60
N HIS A 136 9.85 -3.66 18.69
CA HIS A 136 8.92 -4.75 19.03
C HIS A 136 7.83 -4.98 17.98
N PRO A 137 7.24 -3.94 17.35
CA PRO A 137 6.24 -4.17 16.29
C PRO A 137 6.80 -4.99 15.12
N ALA A 138 8.02 -4.70 14.67
CA ALA A 138 8.69 -5.46 13.61
C ALA A 138 8.98 -6.91 14.03
N ILE A 139 9.42 -7.15 15.27
CA ILE A 139 9.64 -8.52 15.80
C ILE A 139 8.32 -9.31 15.83
N ARG A 140 7.23 -8.67 16.24
CA ARG A 140 5.90 -9.30 16.24
C ARG A 140 5.40 -9.54 14.81
N ALA A 141 5.67 -8.63 13.88
CA ALA A 141 5.33 -8.79 12.47
C ALA A 141 6.01 -10.03 11.87
N GLU A 142 7.32 -10.25 12.15
CA GLU A 142 8.05 -11.42 11.65
C GLU A 142 7.44 -12.74 12.14
N PHE A 143 7.00 -12.81 13.40
CA PHE A 143 6.28 -13.98 13.91
C PHE A 143 5.01 -14.29 13.11
N PHE A 144 4.23 -13.27 12.73
CA PHE A 144 3.06 -13.45 11.90
C PHE A 144 3.41 -13.78 10.43
N LEU A 145 4.57 -13.33 9.93
CA LEU A 145 5.07 -13.74 8.61
C LEU A 145 5.46 -15.21 8.59
N GLU A 146 6.09 -15.72 9.65
CA GLU A 146 6.39 -17.14 9.80
C GLU A 146 5.08 -17.96 9.86
N LYS A 147 4.08 -17.49 10.63
CA LYS A 147 2.74 -18.09 10.64
C LYS A 147 2.06 -18.07 9.26
N TYR A 148 2.22 -16.99 8.49
CA TYR A 148 1.76 -16.92 7.10
C TYR A 148 2.43 -17.99 6.23
N ARG A 149 3.76 -18.12 6.31
CA ARG A 149 4.52 -19.13 5.53
C ARG A 149 4.04 -20.55 5.86
N HIS A 150 3.84 -20.86 7.14
CA HIS A 150 3.31 -22.16 7.57
C HIS A 150 1.88 -22.41 7.08
N ALA A 151 0.97 -21.45 7.26
CA ALA A 151 -0.41 -21.58 6.80
C ALA A 151 -0.51 -21.71 5.26
N SER A 152 0.31 -20.95 4.53
CA SER A 152 0.40 -21.01 3.07
C SER A 152 0.92 -22.37 2.60
N ALA A 153 1.92 -22.95 3.28
CA ALA A 153 2.44 -24.29 2.97
C ALA A 153 1.40 -25.39 3.26
N ALA A 154 0.55 -25.20 4.27
CA ALA A 154 -0.56 -26.09 4.59
C ALA A 154 -1.79 -25.91 3.68
N GLY A 155 -1.80 -24.91 2.79
CA GLY A 155 -2.93 -24.60 1.93
C GLY A 155 -4.10 -23.87 2.61
N ASP A 156 -3.93 -23.42 3.87
CA ASP A 156 -4.95 -22.65 4.59
C ASP A 156 -4.86 -21.16 4.21
N ASN A 157 -5.48 -20.81 3.08
CA ASN A 157 -5.50 -19.46 2.53
C ASN A 157 -6.12 -18.42 3.49
N ARG A 158 -7.10 -18.82 4.31
CA ARG A 158 -7.78 -17.91 5.23
C ARG A 158 -6.85 -17.53 6.39
N GLN A 159 -6.21 -18.52 7.00
CA GLN A 159 -5.27 -18.28 8.08
C GLN A 159 -4.02 -17.55 7.57
N ALA A 160 -3.54 -17.88 6.36
CA ALA A 160 -2.45 -17.18 5.71
C ALA A 160 -2.77 -15.69 5.53
N LEU A 161 -3.93 -15.35 4.95
CA LEU A 161 -4.32 -13.95 4.72
C LEU A 161 -4.48 -13.17 6.04
N MET A 162 -5.05 -13.80 7.08
CA MET A 162 -5.20 -13.18 8.40
C MET A 162 -3.85 -12.93 9.08
N ALA A 163 -2.92 -13.89 8.98
CA ALA A 163 -1.58 -13.73 9.52
C ALA A 163 -0.84 -12.59 8.79
N LEU A 164 -0.95 -12.55 7.46
CA LEU A 164 -0.31 -11.51 6.64
C LEU A 164 -0.90 -10.12 6.91
N SER A 165 -2.22 -9.98 7.06
CA SER A 165 -2.85 -8.71 7.41
C SER A 165 -2.44 -8.22 8.80
N THR A 166 -2.32 -9.14 9.76
CA THR A 166 -1.83 -8.83 11.11
C THR A 166 -0.36 -8.39 11.07
N ALA A 167 0.48 -9.06 10.28
CA ALA A 167 1.88 -8.67 10.10
C ALA A 167 2.00 -7.25 9.53
N TYR A 168 1.24 -6.92 8.48
CA TYR A 168 1.25 -5.59 7.89
C TYR A 168 0.74 -4.50 8.84
N ASN A 169 -0.31 -4.79 9.62
CA ASN A 169 -0.81 -3.83 10.62
C ASN A 169 0.20 -3.55 11.74
N LEU A 170 1.06 -4.53 12.07
CA LEU A 170 2.12 -4.37 13.08
C LEU A 170 3.34 -3.63 12.54
N ASP A 171 3.71 -3.85 11.28
CA ASP A 171 4.79 -3.13 10.59
C ASP A 171 4.35 -2.61 9.20
N PRO A 172 3.67 -1.45 9.15
CA PRO A 172 3.20 -0.87 7.89
C PRO A 172 4.33 -0.45 6.95
N ARG A 173 5.54 -0.25 7.48
CA ARG A 173 6.71 0.16 6.68
C ARG A 173 7.28 -0.98 5.85
N ASN A 174 6.82 -2.20 6.06
CA ASN A 174 7.26 -3.33 5.28
C ASN A 174 6.53 -3.37 3.93
N TYR A 175 7.10 -2.68 2.95
CA TYR A 175 6.59 -2.56 1.58
C TYR A 175 6.23 -3.91 0.95
N GLN A 176 7.12 -4.91 1.07
CA GLN A 176 6.94 -6.21 0.42
C GLN A 176 5.74 -6.97 0.98
N VAL A 177 5.55 -6.90 2.31
CA VAL A 177 4.42 -7.53 3.00
C VAL A 177 3.11 -6.85 2.61
N GLY A 178 3.08 -5.52 2.55
CA GLY A 178 1.91 -4.78 2.11
C GLY A 178 1.55 -5.08 0.65
N LEU A 179 2.54 -5.12 -0.26
CA LEU A 179 2.29 -5.42 -1.67
C LEU A 179 1.78 -6.86 -1.86
N LEU A 180 2.37 -7.82 -1.14
CA LEU A 180 1.90 -9.20 -1.15
C LEU A 180 0.46 -9.30 -0.63
N LEU A 181 0.16 -8.61 0.47
CA LEU A 181 -1.19 -8.56 1.03
C LEU A 181 -2.20 -8.00 0.03
N ALA A 182 -1.86 -6.89 -0.63
CA ALA A 182 -2.71 -6.24 -1.61
C ALA A 182 -3.00 -7.15 -2.82
N ASN A 183 -1.98 -7.84 -3.32
CA ASN A 183 -2.11 -8.77 -4.46
C ASN A 183 -2.93 -10.02 -4.12
N LEU A 184 -2.77 -10.56 -2.90
CA LEU A 184 -3.53 -11.73 -2.46
C LEU A 184 -4.99 -11.38 -2.13
N SER A 185 -5.24 -10.21 -1.55
CA SER A 185 -6.58 -9.77 -1.21
C SER A 185 -7.39 -9.30 -2.43
N GLN A 186 -6.76 -9.02 -3.57
CA GLN A 186 -7.44 -8.47 -4.75
C GLN A 186 -8.66 -9.29 -5.20
N ALA A 187 -8.58 -10.63 -5.14
CA ALA A 187 -9.68 -11.50 -5.55
C ALA A 187 -10.70 -11.75 -4.44
N SER A 188 -10.25 -11.87 -3.19
CA SER A 188 -11.11 -12.26 -2.06
C SER A 188 -11.73 -11.10 -1.30
N ASN A 189 -11.05 -9.95 -1.26
CA ASN A 189 -11.49 -8.72 -0.59
C ASN A 189 -10.92 -7.48 -1.31
N PRO A 190 -11.57 -7.05 -2.41
CA PRO A 190 -11.17 -5.90 -3.21
C PRO A 190 -10.96 -4.62 -2.38
N GLY A 191 -11.90 -4.30 -1.48
CA GLY A 191 -11.82 -3.08 -0.67
C GLY A 191 -10.62 -3.06 0.28
N LEU A 192 -10.23 -4.21 0.85
CA LEU A 192 -8.99 -4.31 1.61
C LEU A 192 -7.76 -4.08 0.72
N SER A 193 -7.75 -4.66 -0.49
CA SER A 193 -6.67 -4.44 -1.46
C SER A 193 -6.52 -2.96 -1.79
N ASP A 194 -7.62 -2.26 -2.06
CA ASP A 194 -7.64 -0.84 -2.41
C ASP A 194 -7.12 0.03 -1.26
N HIS A 195 -7.59 -0.24 -0.02
CA HIS A 195 -7.09 0.45 1.16
C HIS A 195 -5.59 0.23 1.38
N VAL A 196 -5.08 -1.00 1.18
CA VAL A 196 -3.65 -1.30 1.31
C VAL A 196 -2.83 -0.59 0.24
N HIS A 197 -3.26 -0.58 -1.03
CA HIS A 197 -2.58 0.17 -2.09
C HIS A 197 -2.53 1.67 -1.79
N GLN A 198 -3.66 2.26 -1.39
CA GLN A 198 -3.73 3.67 -1.03
C GLN A 198 -2.76 4.00 0.13
N ARG A 199 -2.70 3.13 1.14
CA ARG A 199 -1.78 3.28 2.26
C ARG A 199 -0.32 3.16 1.82
N LEU A 200 0.02 2.17 1.00
CA LEU A 200 1.36 1.97 0.46
C LEU A 200 1.85 3.16 -0.34
N ILE A 201 0.99 3.78 -1.15
CA ILE A 201 1.31 5.01 -1.90
C ILE A 201 1.69 6.16 -0.94
N ASN A 202 0.98 6.30 0.17
CA ASN A 202 1.24 7.35 1.15
C ASN A 202 2.48 7.08 2.01
N GLU A 203 2.71 5.82 2.40
CA GLU A 203 3.84 5.42 3.26
C GLU A 203 5.16 5.25 2.48
N HIS A 204 5.10 5.00 1.18
CA HIS A 204 6.27 4.78 0.30
C HIS A 204 6.26 5.69 -0.93
N PRO A 205 6.47 7.02 -0.76
CA PRO A 205 6.37 7.99 -1.87
C PRO A 205 7.35 7.70 -3.02
N ALA A 206 8.55 7.17 -2.72
CA ALA A 206 9.52 6.80 -3.74
C ALA A 206 9.05 5.69 -4.70
N GLN A 207 8.11 4.84 -4.26
CA GLN A 207 7.57 3.72 -5.03
C GLN A 207 6.13 3.99 -5.49
N ALA A 208 5.57 5.16 -5.16
CA ALA A 208 4.17 5.48 -5.38
C ALA A 208 3.74 5.34 -6.84
N ALA A 209 4.58 5.71 -7.80
CA ALA A 209 4.27 5.56 -9.23
C ALA A 209 4.12 4.09 -9.63
N ALA A 210 5.03 3.22 -9.21
CA ALA A 210 4.98 1.78 -9.50
C ALA A 210 3.77 1.11 -8.82
N ILE A 211 3.50 1.47 -7.56
CA ILE A 211 2.33 0.96 -6.81
C ILE A 211 1.04 1.39 -7.48
N ALA A 212 0.93 2.66 -7.89
CA ALA A 212 -0.26 3.17 -8.57
C ALA A 212 -0.49 2.46 -9.91
N GLN A 213 0.56 2.17 -10.68
CA GLN A 213 0.41 1.42 -11.94
C GLN A 213 -0.07 -0.02 -11.71
N LEU A 214 0.46 -0.70 -10.69
CA LEU A 214 -0.01 -2.03 -10.30
C LEU A 214 -1.48 -1.99 -9.85
N TRP A 215 -1.84 -0.99 -9.04
CA TRP A 215 -3.21 -0.79 -8.58
C TRP A 215 -4.16 -0.47 -9.75
N LEU A 216 -3.75 0.37 -10.69
CA LEU A 216 -4.50 0.68 -11.90
C LEU A 216 -4.81 -0.60 -12.71
N ARG A 217 -3.82 -1.48 -12.92
CA ARG A 217 -4.05 -2.78 -13.57
C ARG A 217 -5.10 -3.59 -12.83
N ALA A 218 -4.96 -3.66 -11.51
CA ALA A 218 -5.89 -4.40 -10.66
C ALA A 218 -7.31 -3.84 -10.73
N LEU A 219 -7.47 -2.52 -10.83
CA LEU A 219 -8.77 -1.85 -10.95
C LEU A 219 -9.40 -2.02 -12.33
N ILE A 220 -8.64 -1.87 -13.41
CA ILE A 220 -9.13 -2.04 -14.79
C ILE A 220 -9.68 -3.45 -14.96
N VAL A 221 -8.93 -4.44 -14.48
CA VAL A 221 -9.32 -5.85 -14.54
C VAL A 221 -10.63 -6.14 -13.78
N ARG A 222 -10.91 -5.40 -12.71
CA ARG A 222 -12.15 -5.49 -11.92
C ARG A 222 -13.28 -4.63 -12.48
N GLY A 223 -13.01 -3.74 -13.43
CA GLY A 223 -13.98 -2.75 -13.91
C GLY A 223 -14.38 -1.68 -12.89
N ASP A 224 -13.58 -1.45 -11.86
CA ASP A 224 -13.85 -0.40 -10.86
C ASP A 224 -13.42 0.97 -11.39
N PHE A 225 -14.24 1.53 -12.29
CA PHE A 225 -13.95 2.79 -12.96
C PHE A 225 -13.97 3.99 -12.01
N GLN A 226 -14.78 3.97 -10.95
CA GLN A 226 -14.87 5.07 -10.00
C GLN A 226 -13.56 5.22 -9.20
N THR A 227 -12.99 4.11 -8.75
CA THR A 227 -11.69 4.15 -8.07
C THR A 227 -10.55 4.50 -9.05
N ILE A 228 -10.65 4.12 -10.33
CA ILE A 228 -9.70 4.57 -11.37
C ILE A 228 -9.72 6.09 -11.53
N GLU A 229 -10.90 6.72 -11.58
CA GLU A 229 -11.02 8.18 -11.69
C GLU A 229 -10.31 8.90 -10.53
N THR A 230 -10.59 8.47 -9.30
CA THR A 230 -10.00 9.07 -8.09
C THR A 230 -8.49 8.85 -8.04
N LEU A 231 -8.00 7.65 -8.36
CA LEU A 231 -6.58 7.35 -8.44
C LEU A 231 -5.90 8.22 -9.51
N ALA A 232 -6.41 8.22 -10.73
CA ALA A 232 -5.86 8.97 -11.85
C ALA A 232 -5.84 10.48 -11.58
N ALA A 233 -6.92 11.03 -11.01
CA ALA A 233 -6.98 12.42 -10.58
C ALA A 233 -5.88 12.77 -9.56
N SER A 234 -5.72 11.93 -8.53
CA SER A 234 -4.68 12.13 -7.51
C SER A 234 -3.27 12.06 -8.10
N ARG A 235 -3.04 11.20 -9.09
CA ARG A 235 -1.72 11.01 -9.71
C ARG A 235 -1.38 12.14 -10.67
N LEU A 236 -2.36 12.64 -11.44
CA LEU A 236 -2.19 13.82 -12.30
C LEU A 236 -1.76 15.06 -11.51
N GLN A 237 -2.31 15.25 -10.31
CA GLN A 237 -1.92 16.36 -9.43
C GLN A 237 -0.53 16.16 -8.78
N ALA A 238 -0.11 14.91 -8.58
CA ALA A 238 1.12 14.59 -7.85
C ALA A 238 2.39 14.54 -8.73
N SER A 239 2.29 14.15 -10.01
CA SER A 239 3.45 14.01 -10.90
C SER A 239 3.08 14.22 -12.37
N THR A 240 3.92 14.99 -13.07
CA THR A 240 3.78 15.27 -14.50
C THR A 240 4.41 14.21 -15.40
N ASP A 241 5.35 13.41 -14.91
CA ASP A 241 6.20 12.51 -15.72
C ASP A 241 5.42 11.36 -16.39
N GLN A 242 4.22 11.07 -15.90
CA GLN A 242 3.31 10.05 -16.44
C GLN A 242 1.90 10.60 -16.68
N ALA A 243 1.77 11.92 -16.84
CA ALA A 243 0.47 12.57 -16.96
C ALA A 243 -0.37 12.02 -18.12
N ALA A 244 0.23 11.66 -19.26
CA ALA A 244 -0.47 11.03 -20.38
C ALA A 244 -1.15 9.70 -20.01
N VAL A 245 -0.47 8.83 -19.24
CA VAL A 245 -1.03 7.53 -18.81
C VAL A 245 -2.21 7.72 -17.89
N TRP A 246 -2.08 8.63 -16.91
CA TRP A 246 -3.14 8.92 -15.96
C TRP A 246 -4.31 9.64 -16.63
N MET A 247 -4.04 10.52 -17.59
CA MET A 247 -5.09 11.16 -18.38
C MET A 247 -5.85 10.15 -19.23
N HIS A 248 -5.16 9.19 -19.87
CA HIS A 248 -5.83 8.11 -20.59
C HIS A 248 -6.75 7.30 -19.67
N ALA A 249 -6.24 6.88 -18.50
CA ALA A 249 -7.02 6.12 -17.54
C ALA A 249 -8.25 6.90 -17.02
N LEU A 250 -8.07 8.19 -16.74
CA LEU A 250 -9.15 9.08 -16.29
C LEU A 250 -10.24 9.21 -17.36
N LEU A 251 -9.87 9.59 -18.59
CA LEU A 251 -10.84 9.77 -19.68
C LEU A 251 -11.54 8.45 -20.01
N PHE A 252 -10.81 7.34 -20.03
CA PHE A 252 -11.36 6.01 -20.27
C PHE A 252 -12.40 5.60 -19.21
N ALA A 253 -12.10 5.84 -17.92
CA ALA A 253 -13.02 5.56 -16.82
C ALA A 253 -14.22 6.52 -16.84
N ASN A 254 -13.98 7.81 -17.08
CA ASN A 254 -15.00 8.83 -17.07
C ASN A 254 -16.07 8.65 -18.15
N LEU A 255 -15.69 8.12 -19.30
CA LEU A 255 -16.64 7.76 -20.35
C LEU A 255 -17.64 6.68 -19.94
N ARG A 256 -17.33 5.90 -18.91
CA ARG A 256 -18.18 4.82 -18.42
C ARG A 256 -18.98 5.21 -17.18
N THR A 257 -18.45 6.10 -16.35
CA THR A 257 -19.10 6.58 -15.12
C THR A 257 -19.98 7.81 -15.37
N GLY A 258 -19.65 8.65 -16.35
CA GLY A 258 -20.30 9.93 -16.59
C GLY A 258 -20.07 10.96 -15.47
N ASN A 259 -19.05 10.79 -14.64
CA ASN A 259 -18.86 11.59 -13.43
C ASN A 259 -18.19 12.95 -13.70
N GLY A 260 -18.98 13.98 -14.01
CA GLY A 260 -18.48 15.34 -14.28
C GLY A 260 -17.81 16.03 -13.07
N ASN A 261 -18.07 15.58 -11.83
CA ASN A 261 -17.53 16.22 -10.63
C ASN A 261 -16.00 16.06 -10.52
N VAL A 262 -15.45 14.91 -10.94
CA VAL A 262 -14.00 14.68 -10.88
C VAL A 262 -13.26 15.57 -11.87
N ILE A 263 -13.80 15.71 -13.08
CA ILE A 263 -13.19 16.55 -14.14
C ILE A 263 -13.22 18.03 -13.76
N SER A 264 -14.38 18.53 -13.33
CA SER A 264 -14.53 19.93 -12.89
C SER A 264 -13.62 20.27 -11.71
N THR A 265 -13.43 19.35 -10.76
CA THR A 265 -12.50 19.52 -9.62
C THR A 265 -11.04 19.51 -10.06
N LEU A 266 -10.67 18.65 -11.02
CA LEU A 266 -9.31 18.63 -11.55
C LEU A 266 -8.97 19.91 -12.30
N ARG A 267 -9.90 20.46 -13.09
CA ARG A 267 -9.67 21.70 -13.86
C ARG A 267 -9.35 22.90 -12.98
N SER A 268 -9.94 22.98 -11.78
CA SER A 268 -9.65 24.06 -10.83
C SER A 268 -8.30 23.91 -10.12
N SER A 269 -7.55 22.82 -10.40
CA SER A 269 -6.25 22.56 -9.78
C SER A 269 -5.11 23.30 -10.49
N PRO A 270 -4.26 24.06 -9.78
CA PRO A 270 -3.23 24.91 -10.38
C PRO A 270 -1.99 24.17 -10.92
N HIS A 271 -1.87 22.87 -10.67
CA HIS A 271 -0.65 22.08 -10.93
C HIS A 271 -0.71 21.20 -12.19
N LEU A 272 -1.76 21.34 -13.02
CA LEU A 272 -1.90 20.54 -14.24
C LEU A 272 -1.11 21.14 -15.42
N PRO A 273 -0.50 20.30 -16.28
CA PRO A 273 0.02 20.75 -17.57
C PRO A 273 -1.06 21.42 -18.41
N ALA A 274 -0.70 22.46 -19.17
CA ALA A 274 -1.65 23.20 -20.02
C ALA A 274 -2.44 22.28 -20.97
N TRP A 275 -1.75 21.37 -21.67
CA TRP A 275 -2.38 20.39 -22.57
C TRP A 275 -3.40 19.48 -21.86
N ALA A 276 -3.17 19.16 -20.58
CA ALA A 276 -4.07 18.31 -19.80
C ALA A 276 -5.35 19.08 -19.43
N SER A 277 -5.22 20.36 -19.06
CA SER A 277 -6.36 21.25 -18.83
C SER A 277 -7.19 21.47 -20.09
N ASP A 278 -6.52 21.66 -21.23
CA ASP A 278 -7.17 21.84 -22.54
C ASP A 278 -7.96 20.58 -22.94
N LEU A 279 -7.37 19.40 -22.72
CA LEU A 279 -8.01 18.13 -23.05
C LEU A 279 -9.21 17.82 -22.14
N LEU A 280 -9.13 18.14 -20.84
CA LEU A 280 -10.27 18.01 -19.92
C LEU A 280 -11.40 18.97 -20.31
N SER A 281 -11.06 20.20 -20.71
CA SER A 281 -12.04 21.18 -21.19
C SER A 281 -12.73 20.69 -22.46
N LEU A 282 -11.96 20.14 -23.41
CA LEU A 282 -12.51 19.50 -24.60
C LEU A 282 -13.47 18.36 -24.23
N HIS A 283 -13.11 17.50 -23.29
CA HIS A 283 -13.96 16.37 -22.91
C HIS A 283 -15.30 16.81 -22.29
N GLU A 284 -15.34 17.88 -21.50
CA GLU A 284 -16.60 18.48 -21.03
C GLU A 284 -17.39 19.13 -22.17
N ASP A 285 -16.72 19.91 -23.03
CA ASP A 285 -17.32 20.57 -24.18
C ASP A 285 -18.01 19.53 -25.09
N LEU A 286 -17.38 18.39 -25.33
CA LEU A 286 -17.96 17.29 -26.12
C LEU A 286 -19.28 16.76 -25.56
N GLY A 287 -19.51 16.88 -24.24
CA GLY A 287 -20.79 16.51 -23.61
C GLY A 287 -21.90 17.56 -23.80
N THR A 288 -21.57 18.78 -24.21
CA THR A 288 -22.52 19.90 -24.34
C THR A 288 -22.72 20.36 -25.79
N LEU A 289 -21.74 20.10 -26.66
CA LEU A 289 -21.79 20.46 -28.07
C LEU A 289 -22.82 19.63 -28.83
N THR A 290 -23.42 20.24 -29.86
CA THR A 290 -24.25 19.51 -30.81
C THR A 290 -23.39 18.53 -31.62
N PRO A 291 -23.92 17.35 -32.00
CA PRO A 291 -23.16 16.34 -32.74
C PRO A 291 -22.47 16.86 -34.01
N ALA A 292 -23.06 17.85 -34.70
CA ALA A 292 -22.50 18.46 -35.90
C ALA A 292 -21.32 19.42 -35.62
N ALA A 293 -21.23 20.01 -34.42
CA ALA A 293 -20.17 20.94 -34.04
C ALA A 293 -18.91 20.22 -33.52
N ILE A 294 -19.02 18.94 -33.16
CA ILE A 294 -17.95 18.15 -32.56
C ILE A 294 -16.78 17.90 -33.55
N PRO A 295 -16.99 17.35 -34.76
CA PRO A 295 -15.90 17.04 -35.68
C PRO A 295 -15.00 18.23 -36.06
N PRO A 296 -15.52 19.42 -36.47
CA PRO A 296 -14.66 20.54 -36.85
C PRO A 296 -13.84 21.07 -35.67
N ARG A 297 -14.39 21.01 -34.45
CA ARG A 297 -13.66 21.39 -33.23
C ARG A 297 -12.51 20.43 -32.95
N LEU A 298 -12.75 19.12 -33.07
CA LEU A 298 -11.73 18.09 -32.90
C LEU A 298 -10.62 18.21 -33.96
N ALA A 299 -10.97 18.39 -35.23
CA ALA A 299 -9.99 18.56 -36.30
C ALA A 299 -9.09 19.79 -36.10
N ALA A 300 -9.66 20.90 -35.64
CA ALA A 300 -8.88 22.11 -35.31
C ALA A 300 -7.89 21.87 -34.16
N ILE A 301 -8.28 21.12 -33.13
CA ILE A 301 -7.40 20.77 -32.01
C ILE A 301 -6.31 19.79 -32.46
N ALA A 302 -6.66 18.77 -33.25
CA ALA A 302 -5.68 17.83 -33.82
C ALA A 302 -4.62 18.53 -34.67
N SER A 303 -5.00 19.60 -35.38
CA SER A 303 -4.08 20.39 -36.21
C SER A 303 -3.12 21.25 -35.38
N ASN A 304 -3.56 21.74 -34.21
CA ASN A 304 -2.82 22.71 -33.42
C ASN A 304 -2.08 22.11 -32.21
N THR A 305 -2.49 20.93 -31.72
CA THR A 305 -1.90 20.35 -30.51
C THR A 305 -0.44 19.99 -30.72
N THR A 306 0.42 20.21 -29.74
CA THR A 306 1.84 19.83 -29.78
C THR A 306 2.15 18.58 -28.95
N ASP A 307 1.16 18.10 -28.18
CA ASP A 307 1.30 16.93 -27.31
C ASP A 307 0.88 15.65 -28.05
N PRO A 308 1.73 14.59 -28.07
CA PRO A 308 1.43 13.33 -28.75
C PRO A 308 0.17 12.64 -28.21
N PHE A 309 -0.09 12.73 -26.91
CA PHE A 309 -1.24 12.04 -26.31
C PHE A 309 -2.57 12.69 -26.67
N SER A 310 -2.63 14.02 -26.61
CA SER A 310 -3.77 14.84 -27.03
C SER A 310 -4.10 14.60 -28.50
N PHE A 311 -3.07 14.57 -29.37
CA PHE A 311 -3.24 14.22 -30.78
C PHE A 311 -3.81 12.81 -30.95
N PHE A 312 -3.24 11.82 -30.26
CA PHE A 312 -3.70 10.44 -30.32
C PHE A 312 -5.17 10.30 -29.89
N PHE A 313 -5.55 10.91 -28.77
CA PHE A 313 -6.91 10.87 -28.24
C PHE A 313 -7.91 11.49 -29.21
N VAL A 314 -7.63 12.68 -29.73
CA VAL A 314 -8.51 13.40 -30.66
C VAL A 314 -8.67 12.64 -31.96
N CYS A 315 -7.59 12.11 -32.55
CA CYS A 315 -7.67 11.29 -33.76
C CYS A 315 -8.52 10.02 -33.53
N ARG A 316 -8.35 9.33 -32.40
CA ARG A 316 -9.17 8.16 -32.06
C ARG A 316 -10.65 8.53 -31.94
N ARG A 317 -10.98 9.70 -31.39
CA ARG A 317 -12.37 10.20 -31.35
C ARG A 317 -12.93 10.52 -32.72
N LEU A 318 -12.17 11.17 -33.59
CA LEU A 318 -12.58 11.44 -34.96
C LEU A 318 -12.89 10.15 -35.72
N ILE A 319 -12.06 9.09 -35.56
CA ILE A 319 -12.33 7.77 -36.15
C ILE A 319 -13.66 7.20 -35.63
N GLN A 320 -13.90 7.26 -34.32
CA GLN A 320 -15.15 6.77 -33.71
C GLN A 320 -16.40 7.53 -34.21
N LEU A 321 -16.24 8.79 -34.61
CA LEU A 321 -17.30 9.61 -35.19
C LEU A 321 -17.45 9.44 -36.72
N GLY A 322 -16.66 8.55 -37.34
CA GLY A 322 -16.72 8.28 -38.78
C GLY A 322 -15.84 9.19 -39.66
N HIS A 323 -15.06 10.10 -39.07
CA HIS A 323 -14.17 11.02 -39.79
C HIS A 323 -12.78 10.43 -40.05
N ALA A 324 -12.71 9.15 -40.41
CA ALA A 324 -11.45 8.43 -40.56
C ALA A 324 -10.57 8.96 -41.73
N HIS A 325 -11.18 9.50 -42.79
CA HIS A 325 -10.43 10.07 -43.92
C HIS A 325 -9.62 11.30 -43.51
N GLU A 326 -10.21 12.21 -42.74
CA GLU A 326 -9.52 13.39 -42.20
C GLU A 326 -8.36 12.99 -41.30
N VAL A 327 -8.53 11.91 -40.53
CA VAL A 327 -7.48 11.39 -39.64
C VAL A 327 -6.28 10.84 -40.42
N ILE A 328 -6.47 10.16 -41.55
CA ILE A 328 -5.34 9.73 -42.40
C ILE A 328 -4.51 10.94 -42.86
N THR A 329 -5.15 12.00 -43.35
CA THR A 329 -4.48 13.24 -43.77
C THR A 329 -3.74 13.92 -42.60
N LEU A 330 -4.35 13.93 -41.41
CA LEU A 330 -3.71 14.45 -40.19
C LEU A 330 -2.51 13.62 -39.76
N LEU A 331 -2.60 12.28 -39.84
CA LEU A 331 -1.49 11.38 -39.52
C LEU A 331 -0.32 11.58 -40.48
N GLU A 332 -0.58 11.75 -41.77
CA GLU A 332 0.46 11.94 -42.79
C GLU A 332 1.14 13.30 -42.67
N SER A 333 0.36 14.38 -42.46
CA SER A 333 0.91 15.73 -42.24
C SER A 333 1.70 15.86 -40.94
N ARG A 334 1.48 14.97 -39.97
CA ARG A 334 2.11 15.02 -38.63
C ARG A 334 2.79 13.72 -38.22
N ALA A 335 3.33 12.96 -39.19
CA ALA A 335 3.89 11.63 -38.95
C ALA A 335 5.00 11.58 -37.89
N GLY A 336 5.72 12.69 -37.67
CA GLY A 336 6.79 12.79 -36.65
C GLY A 336 6.32 13.02 -35.21
N LEU A 337 5.03 13.30 -34.97
CA LEU A 337 4.53 13.61 -33.63
C LEU A 337 4.31 12.35 -32.77
N LEU A 338 3.90 11.25 -33.40
CA LEU A 338 3.58 10.00 -32.71
C LEU A 338 4.74 9.00 -32.76
N ARG A 339 4.82 8.15 -31.74
CA ARG A 339 5.69 6.97 -31.80
C ARG A 339 5.15 5.99 -32.84
N ARG A 340 6.04 5.19 -33.44
CA ARG A 340 5.68 4.22 -34.50
C ARG A 340 4.52 3.29 -34.11
N ARG A 341 4.47 2.82 -32.87
CA ARG A 341 3.38 1.95 -32.36
C ARG A 341 2.03 2.66 -32.42
N ASP A 342 1.97 3.88 -31.91
CA ASP A 342 0.72 4.67 -31.80
C ASP A 342 0.24 5.14 -33.16
N PHE A 343 1.18 5.54 -34.04
CA PHE A 343 0.92 5.87 -35.44
C PHE A 343 0.28 4.69 -36.18
N VAL A 344 0.90 3.50 -36.10
CA VAL A 344 0.37 2.29 -36.76
C VAL A 344 -0.98 1.90 -36.20
N SER A 345 -1.18 1.99 -34.88
CA SER A 345 -2.47 1.69 -34.26
C SER A 345 -3.59 2.59 -34.79
N LEU A 346 -3.39 3.92 -34.84
CA LEU A 346 -4.41 4.84 -35.35
C LEU A 346 -4.65 4.67 -36.84
N ARG A 347 -3.59 4.42 -37.61
CA ARG A 347 -3.69 4.16 -39.04
C ARG A 347 -4.51 2.90 -39.31
N PHE A 348 -4.30 1.83 -38.54
CA PHE A 348 -5.10 0.61 -38.66
C PHE A 348 -6.56 0.82 -38.30
N ASP A 349 -6.84 1.53 -37.20
CA ASP A 349 -8.21 1.88 -36.80
C ASP A 349 -8.90 2.73 -37.89
N ALA A 350 -8.20 3.70 -38.50
CA ALA A 350 -8.73 4.54 -39.57
C ALA A 350 -8.96 3.75 -40.88
N LEU A 351 -8.02 2.92 -41.31
CA LEU A 351 -8.16 2.07 -42.50
C LEU A 351 -9.32 1.07 -42.35
N ALA A 352 -9.49 0.50 -41.15
CA ALA A 352 -10.61 -0.39 -40.84
C ALA A 352 -11.95 0.36 -40.88
N ALA A 353 -12.01 1.58 -40.33
CA ALA A 353 -13.22 2.41 -40.39
C ALA A 353 -13.60 2.84 -41.82
N LEU A 354 -12.62 3.00 -42.72
CA LEU A 354 -12.84 3.32 -44.14
C LEU A 354 -13.18 2.10 -45.02
N GLY A 355 -13.05 0.87 -44.49
CA GLY A 355 -13.22 -0.36 -45.27
C GLY A 355 -12.13 -0.58 -46.32
N TRP A 356 -10.93 0.00 -46.15
CA TRP A 356 -9.81 -0.14 -47.09
C TRP A 356 -9.03 -1.44 -46.83
N ASP A 357 -9.71 -2.57 -46.95
CA ASP A 357 -9.21 -3.88 -46.53
C ASP A 357 -7.93 -4.33 -47.27
N SER A 358 -7.78 -3.97 -48.55
CA SER A 358 -6.60 -4.32 -49.35
C SER A 358 -5.34 -3.63 -48.83
N ILE A 359 -5.43 -2.34 -48.52
CA ILE A 359 -4.33 -1.55 -47.97
C ILE A 359 -3.98 -2.07 -46.57
N LEU A 360 -4.99 -2.27 -45.73
CA LEU A 360 -4.81 -2.77 -44.37
C LEU A 360 -4.15 -4.16 -44.36
N ARG A 361 -4.58 -5.07 -45.24
CA ARG A 361 -3.96 -6.40 -45.39
C ARG A 361 -2.50 -6.32 -45.82
N ASN A 362 -2.16 -5.40 -46.73
CA ASN A 362 -0.79 -5.19 -47.18
C ASN A 362 0.09 -4.65 -46.05
N GLU A 363 -0.42 -3.72 -45.24
CA GLU A 363 0.33 -3.20 -44.09
C GLU A 363 0.52 -4.24 -42.99
N ILE A 364 -0.49 -5.06 -42.69
CA ILE A 364 -0.36 -6.19 -41.76
C ILE A 364 0.70 -7.17 -42.28
N SER A 365 0.64 -7.54 -43.56
CA SER A 365 1.65 -8.41 -44.18
C SER A 365 3.05 -7.82 -44.06
N SER A 366 3.21 -6.52 -44.32
CA SER A 366 4.49 -5.80 -44.21
C SER A 366 5.08 -5.86 -42.79
N LEU A 367 4.26 -5.69 -41.75
CA LEU A 367 4.70 -5.82 -40.36
C LEU A 367 5.10 -7.26 -39.99
N LEU A 368 4.47 -8.25 -40.62
CA LEU A 368 4.73 -9.67 -40.42
C LEU A 368 5.90 -10.22 -41.26
N LEU A 369 6.36 -9.49 -42.27
CA LEU A 369 7.53 -9.86 -43.07
C LEU A 369 8.84 -9.73 -42.28
N ALA A 370 8.94 -8.73 -41.41
CA ALA A 370 9.98 -8.69 -40.39
C ALA A 370 9.73 -9.80 -39.36
N ASP A 371 10.78 -10.37 -38.76
CA ASP A 371 10.61 -11.39 -37.72
C ASP A 371 9.62 -10.89 -36.64
N PRO A 372 8.54 -11.63 -36.38
CA PRO A 372 7.45 -11.14 -35.55
C PRO A 372 7.98 -10.89 -34.14
N THR A 373 7.92 -9.63 -33.70
CA THR A 373 8.24 -9.26 -32.32
C THR A 373 6.98 -9.34 -31.45
N PRO A 374 7.11 -9.57 -30.13
CA PRO A 374 5.97 -9.61 -29.22
C PRO A 374 5.13 -8.33 -29.29
N ALA A 375 5.77 -7.17 -29.42
CA ALA A 375 5.09 -5.88 -29.52
C ALA A 375 4.24 -5.74 -30.80
N VAL A 376 4.70 -6.29 -31.93
CA VAL A 376 3.93 -6.31 -33.18
C VAL A 376 2.74 -7.25 -33.05
N VAL A 377 2.94 -8.43 -32.46
CA VAL A 377 1.86 -9.40 -32.22
C VAL A 377 0.79 -8.82 -31.29
N GLU A 378 1.18 -8.14 -30.21
CA GLU A 378 0.24 -7.44 -29.33
C GLU A 378 -0.56 -6.35 -30.06
N LEU A 379 0.11 -5.55 -30.91
CA LEU A 379 -0.54 -4.50 -31.69
C LEU A 379 -1.58 -5.09 -32.64
N LEU A 380 -1.22 -6.14 -33.37
CA LEU A 380 -2.10 -6.83 -34.32
C LEU A 380 -3.27 -7.50 -33.61
N ALA A 381 -3.02 -8.18 -32.50
CA ALA A 381 -4.06 -8.80 -31.69
C ALA A 381 -5.03 -7.75 -31.13
N THR A 382 -4.52 -6.61 -30.64
CA THR A 382 -5.34 -5.50 -30.14
C THR A 382 -6.22 -4.91 -31.24
N HIS A 383 -5.67 -4.72 -32.45
CA HIS A 383 -6.44 -4.30 -33.62
C HIS A 383 -7.55 -5.29 -33.98
N LEU A 384 -7.22 -6.59 -34.03
CA LEU A 384 -8.19 -7.65 -34.36
C LEU A 384 -9.26 -7.84 -33.28
N ILE A 385 -9.01 -7.44 -32.03
CA ILE A 385 -10.06 -7.38 -31.00
C ILE A 385 -11.03 -6.24 -31.31
N ARG A 386 -10.53 -5.04 -31.69
CA ARG A 386 -11.38 -3.89 -32.04
C ARG A 386 -12.17 -4.13 -33.33
N HIS A 387 -11.50 -4.68 -34.35
CA HIS A 387 -12.02 -4.92 -35.69
C HIS A 387 -11.81 -6.40 -36.10
N PRO A 388 -12.66 -7.33 -35.61
CA PRO A 388 -12.48 -8.75 -35.90
C PRO A 388 -12.70 -9.08 -37.37
N ASP A 389 -11.78 -9.84 -37.93
CA ASP A 389 -11.80 -10.28 -39.31
C ASP A 389 -11.09 -11.63 -39.41
N SER A 390 -11.80 -12.64 -39.90
CA SER A 390 -11.31 -14.01 -39.94
C SER A 390 -10.14 -14.18 -40.90
N ALA A 391 -10.10 -13.45 -42.01
CA ALA A 391 -9.03 -13.55 -43.00
C ALA A 391 -7.73 -12.90 -42.51
N ARG A 392 -7.82 -11.75 -41.82
CA ARG A 392 -6.68 -11.08 -41.20
C ARG A 392 -6.18 -11.84 -39.98
N LEU A 393 -7.09 -12.40 -39.17
CA LEU A 393 -6.73 -13.30 -38.09
C LEU A 393 -5.98 -14.53 -38.63
N ALA A 394 -6.47 -15.13 -39.72
CA ALA A 394 -5.80 -16.23 -40.38
C ALA A 394 -4.38 -15.87 -40.81
N LEU A 395 -4.20 -14.75 -41.50
CA LEU A 395 -2.89 -14.27 -41.93
C LEU A 395 -1.87 -14.18 -40.77
N VAL A 396 -2.28 -13.63 -39.62
CA VAL A 396 -1.40 -13.50 -38.45
C VAL A 396 -1.02 -14.87 -37.89
N PHE A 397 -1.99 -15.77 -37.71
CA PHE A 397 -1.75 -17.10 -37.15
C PHE A 397 -0.95 -17.99 -38.11
N ASP A 398 -1.21 -17.92 -39.41
CA ASP A 398 -0.50 -18.73 -40.41
C ASP A 398 0.99 -18.33 -40.46
N ARG A 399 1.30 -17.03 -40.33
CA ARG A 399 2.69 -16.56 -40.19
C ARG A 399 3.35 -17.07 -38.91
N LEU A 400 2.65 -16.99 -37.78
CA LEU A 400 3.16 -17.43 -36.48
C LEU A 400 3.26 -18.95 -36.37
N ALA A 401 2.47 -19.72 -37.12
CA ALA A 401 2.62 -21.17 -37.22
C ALA A 401 3.93 -21.56 -37.93
N GLN A 402 4.39 -20.74 -38.90
CA GLN A 402 5.66 -20.95 -39.59
C GLN A 402 6.87 -20.50 -38.77
N ALA A 403 6.73 -19.41 -38.02
CA ALA A 403 7.78 -18.87 -37.14
C ALA A 403 7.16 -18.42 -35.82
N PRO A 404 6.94 -19.35 -34.86
CA PRO A 404 6.35 -19.00 -33.57
C PRO A 404 7.32 -18.17 -32.72
N LEU A 405 6.76 -17.36 -31.83
CA LEU A 405 7.56 -16.73 -30.78
C LEU A 405 8.14 -17.82 -29.86
N PRO A 406 9.31 -17.60 -29.24
CA PRO A 406 9.80 -18.52 -28.22
C PRO A 406 8.83 -18.65 -27.04
N ASP A 407 8.63 -19.87 -26.51
CA ASP A 407 7.79 -20.13 -25.33
C ASP A 407 8.47 -19.66 -24.03
N THR A 408 8.59 -18.34 -23.89
CA THR A 408 9.22 -17.66 -22.76
C THR A 408 8.20 -16.81 -22.01
N THR A 409 8.49 -16.50 -20.75
CA THR A 409 7.65 -15.64 -19.92
C THR A 409 7.50 -14.22 -20.49
N GLU A 410 8.49 -13.76 -21.26
CA GLU A 410 8.44 -12.45 -21.95
C GLU A 410 7.40 -12.40 -23.07
N ASN A 411 7.18 -13.51 -23.76
CA ASN A 411 6.25 -13.59 -24.89
C ASN A 411 4.82 -13.97 -24.46
N TYR A 412 4.64 -14.31 -23.19
CA TYR A 412 3.35 -14.68 -22.61
C TYR A 412 2.23 -13.64 -22.86
N PRO A 413 2.45 -12.31 -22.71
CA PRO A 413 1.43 -11.31 -22.98
C PRO A 413 0.96 -11.29 -24.45
N ALA A 414 1.88 -11.54 -25.40
CA ALA A 414 1.56 -11.59 -26.82
C ALA A 414 0.66 -12.79 -27.15
N TYR A 415 0.97 -13.96 -26.59
CA TYR A 415 0.11 -15.14 -26.72
C TYR A 415 -1.26 -14.97 -26.06
N LEU A 416 -1.32 -14.32 -24.89
CA LEU A 416 -2.60 -13.96 -24.26
C LEU A 416 -3.43 -13.02 -25.14
N ALA A 417 -2.81 -12.02 -25.75
CA ALA A 417 -3.50 -11.10 -26.64
C ALA A 417 -4.06 -11.83 -27.87
N LEU A 418 -3.29 -12.73 -28.49
CA LEU A 418 -3.74 -13.58 -29.60
C LEU A 418 -4.89 -14.50 -29.20
N PHE A 419 -4.81 -15.12 -28.02
CA PHE A 419 -5.89 -15.93 -27.47
C PHE A 419 -7.19 -15.12 -27.36
N CYS A 420 -7.11 -13.89 -26.85
CA CYS A 420 -8.24 -12.98 -26.79
C CYS A 420 -8.78 -12.60 -28.18
N ALA A 421 -7.89 -12.31 -29.15
CA ALA A 421 -8.29 -12.00 -30.53
C ALA A 421 -8.99 -13.19 -31.21
N ALA A 422 -8.48 -14.40 -31.06
CA ALA A 422 -9.09 -15.62 -31.60
C ALA A 422 -10.45 -15.93 -30.94
N GLY A 423 -10.56 -15.74 -29.62
CA GLY A 423 -11.83 -15.86 -28.90
C GLY A 423 -12.86 -14.86 -29.41
N VAL A 424 -12.50 -13.60 -29.54
CA VAL A 424 -13.39 -12.56 -30.09
C VAL A 424 -13.77 -12.86 -31.55
N GLY A 425 -12.84 -13.39 -32.34
CA GLY A 425 -13.06 -13.82 -33.72
C GLY A 425 -13.85 -15.13 -33.87
N ARG A 426 -14.19 -15.80 -32.75
CA ARG A 426 -14.90 -17.09 -32.70
C ARG A 426 -14.19 -18.22 -33.46
N ASP A 427 -12.86 -18.17 -33.52
CA ASP A 427 -12.03 -19.15 -34.22
C ASP A 427 -11.45 -20.16 -33.22
N GLN A 428 -12.16 -21.28 -33.04
CA GLN A 428 -11.79 -22.30 -32.06
C GLN A 428 -10.41 -22.95 -32.35
N PRO A 429 -10.06 -23.35 -33.60
CA PRO A 429 -8.74 -23.89 -33.89
C PRO A 429 -7.59 -22.96 -33.50
N ARG A 430 -7.71 -21.65 -33.80
CA ARG A 430 -6.67 -20.66 -33.47
C ARG A 430 -6.63 -20.35 -31.98
N LEU A 431 -7.78 -20.37 -31.32
CA LEU A 431 -7.87 -20.25 -29.86
C LEU A 431 -7.14 -21.39 -29.16
N ASP A 432 -7.36 -22.64 -29.60
CA ASP A 432 -6.70 -23.82 -29.04
C ASP A 432 -5.19 -23.79 -29.29
N TRP A 433 -4.76 -23.33 -30.47
CA TRP A 433 -3.34 -23.13 -30.77
C TRP A 433 -2.67 -22.17 -29.79
N ALA A 434 -3.27 -20.99 -29.54
CA ALA A 434 -2.73 -20.03 -28.59
C ALA A 434 -2.74 -20.59 -27.14
N ALA A 435 -3.78 -21.34 -26.78
CA ALA A 435 -3.90 -21.97 -25.47
C ALA A 435 -2.79 -22.99 -25.17
N VAL A 436 -2.32 -23.72 -26.19
CA VAL A 436 -1.18 -24.66 -26.04
C VAL A 436 0.07 -23.91 -25.60
N HIS A 437 0.45 -22.83 -26.31
CA HIS A 437 1.62 -22.01 -25.96
C HIS A 437 1.50 -21.40 -24.56
N ILE A 438 0.32 -20.87 -24.20
CA ILE A 438 0.04 -20.33 -22.86
C ILE A 438 0.26 -21.39 -21.77
N ARG A 439 -0.24 -22.61 -21.97
CA ARG A 439 -0.08 -23.72 -21.01
C ARG A 439 1.37 -24.17 -20.87
N THR A 440 2.10 -24.23 -21.99
CA THR A 440 3.54 -24.56 -21.99
C THR A 440 4.33 -23.56 -21.16
N ILE A 441 4.06 -22.26 -21.34
CA ILE A 441 4.73 -21.19 -20.59
C ILE A 441 4.32 -21.20 -19.10
N ALA A 442 3.02 -21.37 -18.81
CA ALA A 442 2.49 -21.30 -17.45
C ALA A 442 2.85 -22.52 -16.57
N ARG A 443 3.20 -23.67 -17.16
CA ARG A 443 3.58 -24.93 -16.47
C ARG A 443 2.53 -25.46 -15.46
N VAL A 444 1.29 -25.01 -15.55
CA VAL A 444 0.17 -25.39 -14.67
C VAL A 444 -1.07 -25.66 -15.54
N PRO A 445 -1.91 -26.68 -15.22
CA PRO A 445 -3.16 -26.91 -15.93
C PRO A 445 -4.11 -25.72 -15.72
N PHE A 446 -4.11 -24.81 -16.70
CA PHE A 446 -4.86 -23.56 -16.66
C PHE A 446 -6.33 -23.79 -17.05
N ARG A 447 -7.07 -24.54 -16.21
CA ARG A 447 -8.48 -24.94 -16.47
C ARG A 447 -9.43 -23.76 -16.70
N SER A 448 -9.12 -22.60 -16.13
CA SER A 448 -9.85 -21.36 -16.37
C SER A 448 -9.75 -20.87 -17.81
N LEU A 449 -8.69 -21.21 -18.54
CA LEU A 449 -8.47 -20.76 -19.91
C LEU A 449 -9.55 -21.28 -20.86
N ASP A 450 -9.98 -22.54 -20.72
CA ASP A 450 -11.04 -23.13 -21.54
C ASP A 450 -12.42 -22.51 -21.26
N ILE A 451 -12.64 -22.06 -20.02
CA ILE A 451 -13.87 -21.35 -19.63
C ILE A 451 -13.86 -19.96 -20.27
N ILE A 452 -12.73 -19.24 -20.15
CA ILE A 452 -12.56 -17.90 -20.72
C ILE A 452 -12.68 -17.92 -22.25
N GLY A 453 -12.04 -18.89 -22.90
CA GLY A 453 -12.10 -19.01 -24.36
C GLY A 453 -13.51 -19.22 -24.88
N ARG A 454 -14.29 -20.09 -24.21
CA ARG A 454 -15.71 -20.28 -24.52
C ARG A 454 -16.56 -19.04 -24.25
N GLY A 455 -16.30 -18.32 -23.15
CA GLY A 455 -16.98 -17.07 -22.83
C GLY A 455 -16.78 -16.01 -23.91
N LEU A 456 -15.52 -15.82 -24.35
CA LEU A 456 -15.17 -14.87 -25.42
C LEU A 456 -15.80 -15.26 -26.78
N ALA A 457 -15.78 -16.54 -27.14
CA ALA A 457 -16.33 -17.02 -28.41
C ALA A 457 -17.86 -16.91 -28.48
N LYS A 458 -18.55 -17.22 -27.38
CA LYS A 458 -20.02 -17.18 -27.36
C LYS A 458 -20.57 -15.76 -27.21
N GLY A 459 -19.82 -14.86 -26.59
CA GLY A 459 -20.33 -13.52 -26.24
C GLY A 459 -21.47 -13.56 -25.20
N GLU A 460 -21.66 -14.71 -24.55
CA GLU A 460 -22.76 -14.97 -23.60
C GLU A 460 -22.45 -14.44 -22.19
N ASP A 461 -21.18 -14.16 -21.86
CA ASP A 461 -20.77 -13.55 -20.59
C ASP A 461 -20.43 -12.07 -20.80
N VAL A 462 -21.44 -11.21 -20.65
CA VAL A 462 -21.38 -9.73 -20.82
C VAL A 462 -20.46 -9.04 -19.79
N HIS A 463 -19.89 -9.79 -18.84
CA HIS A 463 -19.01 -9.27 -17.80
C HIS A 463 -17.56 -9.69 -18.05
N ALA A 464 -16.85 -8.96 -18.92
CA ALA A 464 -15.40 -9.09 -19.14
C ALA A 464 -14.60 -9.12 -17.81
N GLU A 465 -15.08 -8.39 -16.82
CA GLU A 465 -14.59 -8.31 -15.43
C GLU A 465 -14.52 -9.67 -14.71
N ASN A 466 -15.29 -10.68 -15.16
CA ASN A 466 -15.26 -12.04 -14.60
C ASN A 466 -14.07 -12.87 -15.14
N HIS A 467 -13.56 -12.52 -16.32
CA HIS A 467 -12.52 -13.28 -17.01
C HIS A 467 -11.14 -12.62 -16.92
N LEU A 468 -11.10 -11.28 -16.97
CA LEU A 468 -9.86 -10.49 -16.91
C LEU A 468 -8.99 -10.79 -15.66
N PRO A 469 -9.54 -11.07 -14.45
CA PRO A 469 -8.73 -11.36 -13.26
C PRO A 469 -7.87 -12.62 -13.37
N ALA A 470 -8.27 -13.56 -14.22
CA ALA A 470 -7.47 -14.74 -14.52
C ALA A 470 -6.33 -14.44 -15.50
N LEU A 471 -6.45 -13.40 -16.33
CA LEU A 471 -5.49 -13.03 -17.37
C LEU A 471 -4.51 -11.93 -16.89
N ARG A 472 -3.85 -12.16 -15.75
CA ARG A 472 -3.07 -11.17 -14.97
C ARG A 472 -1.89 -10.48 -15.68
N GLN A 473 -1.58 -10.85 -16.92
CA GLN A 473 -0.47 -10.28 -17.71
C GLN A 473 -0.91 -9.76 -19.09
N LEU A 474 -2.20 -9.49 -19.28
CA LEU A 474 -2.65 -8.84 -20.50
C LEU A 474 -2.01 -7.44 -20.66
N PRO A 475 -1.57 -7.07 -21.88
CA PRO A 475 -1.18 -5.70 -22.17
C PRO A 475 -2.33 -4.72 -21.94
N PHE A 476 -2.05 -3.53 -21.42
CA PHE A 476 -3.06 -2.50 -21.11
C PHE A 476 -3.96 -2.19 -22.32
N GLU A 477 -3.38 -1.98 -23.49
CA GLU A 477 -4.13 -1.67 -24.73
C GLU A 477 -5.08 -2.80 -25.13
N THR A 478 -4.68 -4.05 -24.92
CA THR A 478 -5.51 -5.23 -25.16
C THR A 478 -6.66 -5.29 -24.15
N THR A 479 -6.41 -4.98 -22.87
CA THR A 479 -7.46 -4.89 -21.86
C THR A 479 -8.46 -3.77 -22.18
N TYR A 480 -7.99 -2.59 -22.60
CA TYR A 480 -8.87 -1.50 -23.03
C TYR A 480 -9.69 -1.88 -24.25
N ALA A 481 -9.09 -2.53 -25.26
CA ALA A 481 -9.82 -3.00 -26.44
C ALA A 481 -10.90 -4.04 -26.10
N LEU A 482 -10.61 -4.98 -25.20
CA LEU A 482 -11.61 -5.95 -24.73
C LEU A 482 -12.76 -5.27 -23.99
N LEU A 483 -12.46 -4.31 -23.11
CA LEU A 483 -13.48 -3.57 -22.36
C LEU A 483 -14.32 -2.68 -23.27
N ASP A 484 -13.73 -1.98 -24.24
CA ASP A 484 -14.46 -1.18 -25.24
C ASP A 484 -15.44 -2.04 -26.04
N ARG A 485 -15.06 -3.27 -26.37
CA ARG A 485 -15.90 -4.19 -27.14
C ARG A 485 -16.99 -4.87 -26.31
N LEU A 486 -16.63 -5.41 -25.16
CA LEU A 486 -17.53 -6.24 -24.35
C LEU A 486 -18.49 -5.38 -23.50
N LYS A 487 -18.07 -4.17 -23.14
CA LYS A 487 -18.85 -3.21 -22.35
C LYS A 487 -18.63 -1.80 -22.93
N PRO A 488 -19.24 -1.51 -24.09
CA PRO A 488 -19.13 -0.18 -24.69
C PRO A 488 -19.68 0.87 -23.71
N PRO A 489 -19.11 2.09 -23.70
CA PRO A 489 -19.67 3.17 -22.91
C PRO A 489 -21.12 3.44 -23.34
N PRO A 490 -21.99 3.94 -22.43
CA PRO A 490 -23.35 4.32 -22.80
C PRO A 490 -23.30 5.32 -23.96
N SER A 491 -24.09 5.08 -25.00
CA SER A 491 -24.17 5.99 -26.15
C SER A 491 -24.58 7.39 -25.67
N PRO A 492 -23.95 8.46 -26.19
CA PRO A 492 -24.37 9.81 -25.84
C PRO A 492 -25.84 10.01 -26.22
N PRO A 493 -26.64 10.72 -25.42
CA PRO A 493 -28.04 10.97 -25.73
C PRO A 493 -28.15 11.72 -27.06
N GLY A 494 -28.76 11.09 -28.07
CA GLY A 494 -28.98 11.68 -29.40
C GLY A 494 -28.34 10.95 -30.60
N GLN A 495 -27.86 9.72 -30.43
CA GLN A 495 -27.64 8.78 -31.54
C GLN A 495 -28.88 7.93 -31.81
#